data_AF-A0A8H6HLJ7-F1
#
_entry.id   AF-A0A8H6HLJ7-F1
#
_cell.length_a   1.000
_cell.length_b   1.000
_cell.length_c   1.000
_cell.angle_alpha   90.00
_cell.angle_beta   90.00
_cell.angle_gamma   90.00
#
_symmetry.space_group_name_H-M   'P 1'
#
loop_
_entity.id
_entity.type
_entity.pdbx_description
1 polymer ?
#
loop_
_entity_poly.entity_id
_entity_poly.type
_entity_poly.pdbx_seq_one_letter_code
_entity_poly.pdbx_strand_id
1 'polypeptide(L)'
;MDVQAAQKELMDALVDGLWIVKVTHYLWVAGYALVVADYLHTLPEEVRLLWPVRMSIPKLLFLGTRYYIFVHIVFSILWQRTDLPPSVCKSGFDRLSVSCVVLIALTDGLMFLRVYAFSGKNRVMLAYLLFQFVGHNVAAYAIIAKYLPTVKFLKVPFSNVPCLPIETSETLLGAAFIVLFITAVIEMIVMLYLAYRKHKDLDTSLWKVCCKDGILYFVALAILATLNIIVTFGASGGWKFLFVQ
;
A
#
# COMPACT_ATOMS: atom_id res chain seq x y z
N MET A 1 21.81 -36.95 -18.68
CA MET A 1 20.38 -36.69 -18.99
C MET A 1 19.79 -35.58 -18.10
N ASP A 2 20.49 -35.16 -17.04
CA ASP A 2 19.97 -34.20 -16.05
C ASP A 2 20.11 -32.71 -16.43
N VAL A 3 21.06 -32.36 -17.30
CA VAL A 3 21.32 -30.95 -17.66
C VAL A 3 20.21 -30.34 -18.54
N GLN A 4 19.68 -31.11 -19.50
CA GLN A 4 18.59 -30.65 -20.37
C GLN A 4 17.27 -30.51 -19.62
N ALA A 5 17.00 -31.38 -18.64
CA ALA A 5 15.82 -31.29 -17.79
C ALA A 5 15.91 -30.05 -16.88
N ALA A 6 17.05 -29.84 -16.22
CA ALA A 6 17.29 -28.66 -15.40
C ALA A 6 17.24 -27.34 -16.21
N GLN A 7 17.74 -27.34 -17.45
CA GLN A 7 17.62 -26.18 -18.34
C GLN A 7 16.17 -25.89 -18.70
N LYS A 8 15.36 -26.93 -18.95
CA LYS A 8 13.94 -26.76 -19.28
C LYS A 8 13.16 -26.21 -18.08
N GLU A 9 13.36 -26.76 -16.89
CA GLU A 9 12.72 -26.25 -15.67
C GLU A 9 13.10 -24.78 -15.38
N LEU A 10 14.36 -24.40 -15.60
CA LEU A 10 14.80 -23.02 -15.45
C LEU A 10 14.14 -22.09 -16.48
N MET A 11 14.00 -22.54 -17.72
CA MET A 11 13.34 -21.76 -18.78
C MET A 11 11.85 -21.58 -18.52
N ASP A 12 11.16 -22.63 -18.07
CA ASP A 12 9.73 -22.56 -17.73
C ASP A 12 9.51 -21.59 -16.54
N ALA A 13 10.34 -21.69 -15.49
CA ALA A 13 10.29 -20.76 -14.36
C ALA A 13 10.56 -19.30 -14.75
N LEU A 14 11.47 -19.08 -15.70
CA LEU A 14 11.76 -17.74 -16.23
C LEU A 14 10.58 -17.17 -17.02
N VAL A 15 9.94 -17.97 -17.86
CA VAL A 15 8.76 -17.55 -18.64
C VAL A 15 7.60 -17.19 -17.72
N ASP A 16 7.35 -17.99 -16.68
CA ASP A 16 6.33 -17.69 -15.67
C ASP A 16 6.64 -16.39 -14.92
N GLY A 17 7.89 -16.18 -14.50
CA GLY A 17 8.33 -14.94 -13.86
C GLY A 17 8.12 -13.71 -14.74
N LEU A 18 8.44 -13.80 -16.04
CA LEU A 18 8.22 -12.73 -17.01
C LEU A 18 6.73 -12.44 -17.21
N TRP A 19 5.90 -13.47 -17.26
CA TRP A 19 4.45 -13.31 -17.38
C TRP A 19 3.87 -12.56 -16.18
N ILE A 20 4.28 -12.93 -14.97
CA ILE A 20 3.84 -12.30 -13.73
C ILE A 20 4.23 -10.83 -13.70
N VAL A 21 5.50 -10.50 -14.01
CA VAL A 21 5.97 -9.11 -14.11
C VAL A 21 5.14 -8.31 -15.11
N LYS A 22 4.83 -8.90 -16.28
CA LYS A 22 4.01 -8.24 -17.29
C LYS A 22 2.59 -7.94 -16.77
N VAL A 23 1.95 -8.89 -16.10
CA VAL A 23 0.62 -8.70 -15.49
C VAL A 23 0.68 -7.62 -14.40
N THR A 24 1.68 -7.66 -13.52
CA THR A 24 1.89 -6.63 -12.48
C THR A 24 2.08 -5.24 -13.07
N HIS A 25 2.87 -5.09 -14.14
CA HIS A 25 3.03 -3.80 -14.83
C HIS A 25 1.71 -3.27 -15.41
N TYR A 26 0.86 -4.13 -15.99
CA TYR A 26 -0.45 -3.68 -16.46
C TYR A 26 -1.35 -3.21 -15.32
N LEU A 27 -1.34 -3.91 -14.18
CA LEU A 27 -2.07 -3.49 -12.98
C LEU A 27 -1.57 -2.14 -12.47
N TRP A 28 -0.25 -1.92 -12.47
CA TRP A 28 0.34 -0.64 -12.06
C TRP A 28 -0.03 0.50 -13.00
N VAL A 29 0.09 0.31 -14.31
CA VAL A 29 -0.31 1.33 -15.29
C VAL A 29 -1.79 1.67 -15.16
N ALA A 30 -2.66 0.68 -14.96
CA ALA A 30 -4.08 0.91 -14.69
C ALA A 30 -4.30 1.70 -13.39
N GLY A 31 -3.58 1.36 -12.32
CA GLY A 31 -3.61 2.09 -11.04
C GLY A 31 -3.14 3.54 -11.19
N TYR A 32 -2.05 3.79 -11.92
CA TYR A 32 -1.55 5.14 -12.17
C TYR A 32 -2.54 5.98 -12.98
N ALA A 33 -3.17 5.38 -13.99
CA ALA A 33 -4.21 6.04 -14.77
C ALA A 33 -5.40 6.43 -13.88
N LEU A 34 -5.82 5.55 -12.95
CA LEU A 34 -6.87 5.84 -11.98
C LEU A 34 -6.50 7.00 -11.07
N VAL A 35 -5.26 7.02 -10.53
CA VAL A 35 -4.76 8.10 -9.67
C VAL A 35 -4.75 9.44 -10.41
N VAL A 36 -4.28 9.47 -11.66
CA VAL A 36 -4.26 10.69 -12.48
C VAL A 36 -5.69 11.15 -12.78
N ALA A 37 -6.59 10.24 -13.13
CA ALA A 37 -7.99 10.57 -13.38
C ALA A 37 -8.66 11.15 -12.13
N ASP A 38 -8.51 10.51 -10.96
CA ASP A 38 -9.03 11.00 -9.68
C ASP A 38 -8.49 12.40 -9.38
N TYR A 39 -7.18 12.62 -9.56
CA TYR A 39 -6.55 13.91 -9.34
C TYR A 39 -7.17 15.00 -10.21
N LEU A 40 -7.26 14.78 -11.53
CA LEU A 40 -7.81 15.76 -12.47
C LEU A 40 -9.27 16.09 -12.18
N HIS A 41 -10.08 15.09 -11.81
CA HIS A 41 -11.50 15.30 -11.48
C HIS A 41 -11.70 16.09 -10.19
N THR A 42 -10.86 15.86 -9.17
CA THR A 42 -11.03 16.46 -7.83
C THR A 42 -10.21 17.75 -7.62
N LEU A 43 -9.30 18.08 -8.54
CA LEU A 43 -8.46 19.29 -8.45
C LEU A 43 -9.26 20.60 -8.40
N PRO A 44 -10.34 20.83 -9.19
CA PRO A 44 -11.10 22.07 -9.10
C PRO A 44 -11.72 22.29 -7.71
N GLU A 45 -12.20 21.22 -7.07
CA GLU A 45 -12.75 21.26 -5.73
C GLU A 45 -11.66 21.46 -4.67
N GLU A 46 -10.50 20.83 -4.84
CA GLU A 46 -9.33 21.04 -3.98
C GLU A 46 -8.91 22.52 -3.97
N VAL A 47 -8.78 23.13 -5.15
CA VAL A 47 -8.39 24.55 -5.28
C VAL A 47 -9.43 25.45 -4.63
N ARG A 48 -10.72 25.15 -4.82
CA ARG A 48 -11.80 25.96 -4.25
C ARG A 48 -11.92 25.82 -2.72
N LEU A 49 -11.78 24.61 -2.18
CA LEU A 49 -12.12 24.29 -0.79
C LEU A 49 -10.91 24.24 0.14
N LEU A 50 -9.76 23.78 -0.35
CA LEU A 50 -8.60 23.49 0.47
C LEU A 50 -7.53 24.58 0.40
N TRP A 51 -7.30 25.18 -0.76
CA TRP A 51 -6.24 26.19 -0.94
C TRP A 51 -6.44 27.46 -0.09
N PRO A 52 -7.64 28.09 -0.01
CA PRO A 52 -7.82 29.30 0.79
C PRO A 52 -7.79 29.07 2.30
N VAL A 53 -7.89 27.82 2.76
CA VAL A 53 -7.93 27.49 4.19
C VAL A 53 -6.52 27.55 4.80
N ARG A 54 -6.42 28.04 6.04
CA ARG A 54 -5.14 28.08 6.79
C ARG A 54 -4.51 26.69 6.91
N MET A 55 -3.18 26.64 6.95
CA MET A 55 -2.46 25.38 7.13
C MET A 55 -2.83 24.76 8.49
N SER A 56 -3.27 23.51 8.42
CA SER A 56 -3.67 22.70 9.57
C SER A 56 -3.20 21.27 9.36
N ILE A 57 -3.08 20.48 10.44
CA ILE A 57 -2.68 19.07 10.37
C ILE A 57 -3.55 18.27 9.36
N PRO A 58 -4.90 18.40 9.34
CA PRO A 58 -5.75 17.80 8.31
C PRO A 58 -5.33 18.12 6.88
N LYS A 59 -5.08 19.41 6.61
CA LYS A 59 -4.67 19.87 5.28
C LYS A 59 -3.30 19.32 4.90
N LEU A 60 -2.35 19.29 5.84
CA LEU A 60 -1.02 18.74 5.59
C LEU A 60 -1.06 17.25 5.29
N LEU A 61 -1.82 16.45 6.05
CA LEU A 61 -1.98 15.02 5.80
C LEU A 61 -2.68 14.77 4.47
N PHE A 62 -3.77 15.48 4.17
CA PHE A 62 -4.47 15.35 2.90
C PHE A 62 -3.56 15.66 1.70
N LEU A 63 -2.88 16.80 1.71
CA LEU A 63 -1.95 17.18 0.65
C LEU A 63 -0.75 16.22 0.61
N GLY A 64 -0.25 15.80 1.76
CA GLY A 64 0.81 14.81 1.89
C GLY A 64 0.46 13.52 1.16
N THR A 65 -0.63 12.85 1.55
CA THR A 65 -1.09 11.62 0.87
C THR A 65 -1.31 11.84 -0.63
N ARG A 66 -1.98 12.94 -0.99
CA ARG A 66 -2.40 13.22 -2.37
C ARG A 66 -1.26 13.53 -3.32
N TYR A 67 -0.20 14.20 -2.87
CA TYR A 67 0.95 14.53 -3.71
C TYR A 67 2.09 13.52 -3.58
N TYR A 68 2.21 12.84 -2.44
CA TYR A 68 3.25 11.85 -2.22
C TYR A 68 3.05 10.58 -3.07
N ILE A 69 1.82 10.23 -3.44
CA ILE A 69 1.56 9.13 -4.40
C ILE A 69 2.31 9.33 -5.72
N PHE A 70 2.45 10.56 -6.23
CA PHE A 70 3.22 10.82 -7.45
C PHE A 70 4.72 10.57 -7.25
N VAL A 71 5.26 10.88 -6.07
CA VAL A 71 6.64 10.56 -5.70
C VAL A 71 6.84 9.04 -5.67
N HIS A 72 5.88 8.30 -5.12
CA HIS A 72 5.88 6.85 -5.12
C HIS A 72 5.85 6.26 -6.54
N ILE A 73 4.99 6.79 -7.41
CA ILE A 73 4.91 6.41 -8.83
C ILE A 73 6.26 6.64 -9.53
N VAL A 74 6.93 7.78 -9.29
CA VAL A 74 8.26 8.05 -9.84
C VAL A 74 9.28 7.01 -9.37
N PHE A 75 9.31 6.67 -8.08
CA PHE A 75 10.20 5.60 -7.60
C PHE A 75 9.90 4.25 -8.23
N SER A 76 8.63 3.92 -8.46
CA SER A 76 8.25 2.67 -9.12
C SER A 76 8.71 2.63 -10.57
N ILE A 77 8.48 3.70 -11.34
CA ILE A 77 8.94 3.80 -12.74
C ILE A 77 10.48 3.71 -12.83
N LEU A 78 11.20 4.38 -11.94
CA LEU A 78 12.66 4.35 -11.92
C LEU A 78 13.21 2.95 -11.62
N TRP A 79 12.51 2.16 -10.82
CA TRP A 79 12.89 0.78 -10.49
C TRP A 79 12.59 -0.23 -11.61
N GLN A 80 11.54 0.01 -12.40
CA GLN A 80 11.11 -0.86 -13.51
C GLN A 80 12.02 -0.80 -14.75
N ARG A 81 13.07 0.03 -14.72
CA ARG A 81 14.03 0.15 -15.81
C ARG A 81 14.78 -1.17 -16.05
N THR A 82 14.91 -1.54 -17.32
CA THR A 82 15.57 -2.79 -17.75
C THR A 82 17.09 -2.69 -17.80
N ASP A 83 17.64 -1.48 -17.75
CA ASP A 83 19.07 -1.19 -17.90
C ASP A 83 19.82 -1.02 -16.56
N LEU A 84 19.22 -1.50 -15.46
CA LEU A 84 19.77 -1.30 -14.12
C LEU A 84 20.84 -2.36 -13.74
N PRO A 85 21.97 -1.96 -13.14
CA PRO A 85 22.88 -2.89 -12.50
C PRO A 85 22.27 -3.47 -11.20
N PRO A 86 22.71 -4.66 -10.72
CA PRO A 86 22.11 -5.35 -9.58
C PRO A 86 22.15 -4.55 -8.27
N SER A 87 23.16 -3.72 -8.06
CA SER A 87 23.26 -2.86 -6.87
C SER A 87 22.20 -1.76 -6.85
N VAL A 88 21.92 -1.18 -8.03
CA VAL A 88 20.89 -0.15 -8.20
C VAL A 88 19.48 -0.77 -8.13
N CYS A 89 19.35 -2.02 -8.57
CA CYS A 89 18.15 -2.82 -8.46
C CYS A 89 17.68 -2.95 -7.00
N LYS A 90 18.59 -3.38 -6.12
CA LYS A 90 18.36 -3.52 -4.69
C LYS A 90 18.00 -2.19 -4.05
N SER A 91 18.83 -1.17 -4.30
CA SER A 91 18.62 0.16 -3.75
C SER A 91 17.32 0.81 -4.23
N GLY A 92 16.91 0.55 -5.48
CA GLY A 92 15.63 1.00 -6.03
C GLY A 92 14.44 0.32 -5.36
N PHE A 93 14.52 -1.00 -5.15
CA PHE A 93 13.50 -1.75 -4.43
C PHE A 93 13.36 -1.24 -2.99
N ASP A 94 14.47 -1.06 -2.29
CA ASP A 94 14.46 -0.55 -0.91
C ASP A 94 13.81 0.84 -0.82
N ARG A 95 14.13 1.76 -1.76
CA ARG A 95 13.47 3.07 -1.84
C ARG A 95 11.96 2.96 -2.10
N LEU A 96 11.57 2.08 -3.00
CA LEU A 96 10.18 1.86 -3.37
C LEU A 96 9.37 1.28 -2.22
N SER A 97 9.90 0.28 -1.51
CA SER A 97 9.30 -0.29 -0.32
C SER A 97 9.17 0.72 0.82
N VAL A 98 10.22 1.50 1.11
CA VAL A 98 10.14 2.57 2.12
C VAL A 98 9.11 3.62 1.73
N SER A 99 9.05 4.00 0.45
CA SER A 99 8.04 4.93 -0.05
C SER A 99 6.62 4.39 0.13
N CYS A 100 6.39 3.09 -0.09
CA CYS A 100 5.09 2.47 0.17
C CYS A 100 4.69 2.60 1.65
N VAL A 101 5.60 2.32 2.59
CA VAL A 101 5.33 2.47 4.04
C VAL A 101 5.02 3.92 4.40
N VAL A 102 5.71 4.89 3.82
CA VAL A 102 5.42 6.32 4.05
C VAL A 102 4.01 6.67 3.53
N LEU A 103 3.62 6.17 2.37
CA LEU A 103 2.29 6.40 1.81
C LEU A 103 1.19 5.76 2.68
N ILE A 104 1.41 4.55 3.19
CA ILE A 104 0.52 3.88 4.15
C ILE A 104 0.39 4.76 5.41
N ALA A 105 1.51 5.18 6.00
CA ALA A 105 1.52 6.03 7.19
C ALA A 105 0.74 7.35 7.03
N LEU A 106 0.89 8.02 5.86
CA LEU A 106 0.14 9.24 5.54
C LEU A 106 -1.36 8.96 5.44
N THR A 107 -1.72 7.85 4.80
CA THR A 107 -3.12 7.43 4.58
C THR A 107 -3.80 7.04 5.89
N ASP A 108 -3.12 6.25 6.72
CA ASP A 108 -3.55 5.91 8.07
C ASP A 108 -3.78 7.18 8.88
N GLY A 109 -2.81 8.10 8.89
CA GLY A 109 -2.92 9.37 9.61
C GLY A 109 -4.18 10.16 9.22
N LEU A 110 -4.55 10.15 7.93
CA LEU A 110 -5.78 10.76 7.45
C LEU A 110 -7.03 10.01 7.94
N MET A 111 -7.01 8.68 7.96
CA MET A 111 -8.11 7.86 8.49
C MET A 111 -8.30 8.06 9.99
N PHE A 112 -7.23 8.02 10.78
CA PHE A 112 -7.25 8.30 12.22
C PHE A 112 -7.83 9.68 12.52
N LEU A 113 -7.44 10.69 11.75
CA LEU A 113 -7.97 12.04 11.90
C LEU A 113 -9.49 12.11 11.64
N ARG A 114 -9.99 11.38 10.63
CA ARG A 114 -11.44 11.26 10.38
C ARG A 114 -12.14 10.65 11.60
N VAL A 115 -11.63 9.52 12.10
CA VAL A 115 -12.16 8.84 13.31
C VAL A 115 -12.16 9.78 14.53
N TYR A 116 -11.07 10.54 14.72
CA TYR A 116 -10.97 11.50 15.81
C TYR A 116 -12.00 12.63 15.69
N ALA A 117 -12.21 13.18 14.49
CA ALA A 117 -13.25 14.18 14.25
C ALA A 117 -14.65 13.62 14.54
N PHE A 118 -14.92 12.36 14.16
CA PHE A 118 -16.18 11.67 14.47
C PHE A 118 -16.40 11.47 15.96
N SER A 119 -15.35 11.18 16.72
CA SER A 119 -15.41 10.99 18.16
C SER A 119 -15.83 12.23 18.97
N GLY A 120 -16.02 13.38 18.30
CA GLY A 120 -16.32 14.65 18.97
C GLY A 120 -15.10 15.26 19.64
N LYS A 121 -13.89 14.98 19.12
CA LYS A 121 -12.60 15.47 19.65
C LYS A 121 -12.28 15.00 21.08
N ASN A 122 -12.77 13.83 21.48
CA ASN A 122 -12.49 13.28 22.82
C ASN A 122 -11.00 12.95 22.99
N ARG A 123 -10.36 13.51 24.02
CA ARG A 123 -8.92 13.31 24.31
C ARG A 123 -8.56 11.87 24.64
N VAL A 124 -9.47 11.09 25.23
CA VAL A 124 -9.25 9.66 25.50
C VAL A 124 -9.17 8.88 24.19
N MET A 125 -10.08 9.19 23.25
CA MET A 125 -10.04 8.58 21.91
C MET A 125 -8.77 9.00 21.17
N LEU A 126 -8.34 10.26 21.29
CA LEU A 126 -7.07 10.70 20.70
C LEU A 126 -5.88 9.88 21.21
N ALA A 127 -5.78 9.66 22.52
CA ALA A 127 -4.70 8.87 23.10
C ALA A 127 -4.71 7.42 22.60
N TYR A 128 -5.90 6.80 22.52
CA TYR A 128 -6.07 5.46 21.95
C TYR A 128 -5.66 5.40 20.47
N LEU A 129 -6.12 6.34 19.66
CA LEU A 129 -5.81 6.42 18.22
C LEU A 129 -4.32 6.66 17.98
N LEU A 130 -3.68 7.52 18.77
CA LEU A 130 -2.23 7.76 18.69
C LEU A 130 -1.43 6.51 19.08
N PHE A 131 -1.85 5.79 20.11
CA PHE A 131 -1.21 4.54 20.51
C PHE A 131 -1.31 3.49 19.38
N GLN A 132 -2.48 3.33 18.78
CA GLN A 132 -2.68 2.44 17.62
C GLN A 132 -1.84 2.86 16.42
N PHE A 133 -1.84 4.15 16.06
CA PHE A 133 -1.06 4.68 14.94
C PHE A 133 0.44 4.44 15.12
N VAL A 134 0.99 4.79 16.29
CA VAL A 134 2.42 4.58 16.59
C VAL A 134 2.74 3.09 16.61
N GLY A 135 1.91 2.26 17.24
CA GLY A 135 2.10 0.81 17.29
C GLY A 135 2.13 0.17 15.90
N HIS A 136 1.17 0.52 15.04
CA HIS A 136 1.09 0.04 13.67
C HIS A 136 2.32 0.46 12.85
N ASN A 137 2.66 1.75 12.86
CA ASN A 137 3.79 2.27 12.11
C ASN A 137 5.11 1.64 12.58
N VAL A 138 5.35 1.57 13.89
CA VAL A 138 6.55 0.93 14.44
C VAL A 138 6.64 -0.54 14.01
N ALA A 139 5.54 -1.28 14.05
CA ALA A 139 5.50 -2.66 13.58
C ALA A 139 5.81 -2.76 12.07
N ALA A 140 5.20 -1.91 11.24
CA ALA A 140 5.41 -1.88 9.80
C ALA A 140 6.88 -1.58 9.44
N TYR A 141 7.48 -0.53 10.04
CA TYR A 141 8.89 -0.20 9.84
C TYR A 141 9.83 -1.30 10.33
N ALA A 142 9.54 -1.93 11.49
CA ALA A 142 10.36 -3.01 12.02
C ALA A 142 10.32 -4.26 11.12
N ILE A 143 9.15 -4.61 10.58
CA ILE A 143 9.01 -5.74 9.65
C ILE A 143 9.75 -5.44 8.36
N ILE A 144 9.58 -4.25 7.78
CA ILE A 144 10.25 -3.85 6.54
C ILE A 144 11.77 -3.81 6.70
N ALA A 145 12.27 -3.27 7.83
CA ALA A 145 13.71 -3.27 8.12
C ALA A 145 14.32 -4.68 8.20
N LYS A 146 13.54 -5.67 8.65
CA LYS A 146 13.95 -7.08 8.64
C LYS A 146 13.74 -7.77 7.29
N TYR A 147 12.70 -7.39 6.56
CA TYR A 147 12.33 -7.97 5.28
C TYR A 147 13.32 -7.58 4.18
N LEU A 148 13.66 -6.29 4.07
CA LEU A 148 14.51 -5.80 2.98
C LEU A 148 15.82 -6.57 2.86
N PRO A 149 16.62 -6.82 3.92
CA PRO A 149 17.84 -7.62 3.82
C PRO A 149 17.65 -9.04 3.27
N THR A 150 16.47 -9.64 3.43
CA THR A 150 16.18 -11.02 2.96
C THR A 150 15.99 -11.11 1.45
N VAL A 151 15.68 -9.98 0.79
CA VAL A 151 15.38 -9.96 -0.64
C VAL A 151 16.65 -10.05 -1.48
N LYS A 152 16.79 -11.12 -2.27
CA LYS A 152 17.89 -11.28 -3.24
C LYS A 152 17.41 -11.07 -4.67
N PHE A 153 18.21 -10.34 -5.43
CA PHE A 153 17.97 -10.05 -6.84
C PHE A 153 18.99 -10.78 -7.71
N LEU A 154 18.54 -11.35 -8.81
CA LEU A 154 19.42 -11.88 -9.85
C LEU A 154 19.31 -11.00 -11.09
N LYS A 155 20.46 -10.74 -11.72
CA LYS A 155 20.48 -10.18 -13.07
C LYS A 155 20.41 -11.31 -14.06
N VAL A 156 19.29 -11.37 -14.78
CA VAL A 156 19.19 -12.26 -15.94
C VAL A 156 20.05 -11.71 -17.08
N PRO A 157 20.67 -12.57 -17.91
CA PRO A 157 21.59 -12.14 -18.98
C PRO A 157 20.90 -11.46 -20.17
N PHE A 158 19.60 -11.16 -20.07
CA PHE A 158 18.81 -10.54 -21.13
C PHE A 158 18.69 -9.03 -20.90
N SER A 159 19.04 -8.23 -21.92
CA SER A 159 19.10 -6.76 -21.83
C SER A 159 17.75 -6.05 -21.65
N ASN A 160 16.63 -6.77 -21.77
CA ASN A 160 15.27 -6.21 -21.81
C ASN A 160 14.38 -6.69 -20.66
N VAL A 161 14.95 -7.30 -19.62
CA VAL A 161 14.19 -7.85 -18.49
C VAL A 161 14.45 -7.00 -17.25
N PRO A 162 13.41 -6.53 -16.55
CA PRO A 162 13.58 -5.78 -15.32
C PRO A 162 14.11 -6.67 -14.19
N CYS A 163 14.51 -6.01 -13.11
CA CYS A 163 14.86 -6.63 -11.84
C CYS A 163 13.87 -7.69 -11.34
N LEU A 164 14.34 -8.92 -11.14
CA LEU A 164 13.53 -10.02 -10.62
C LEU A 164 13.99 -10.41 -9.20
N PRO A 165 13.11 -10.32 -8.18
CA PRO A 165 13.38 -10.91 -6.87
C PRO A 165 13.29 -12.44 -6.98
N ILE A 166 14.31 -13.15 -6.50
CA ILE A 166 14.36 -14.63 -6.56
C ILE A 166 14.12 -15.26 -5.19
N GLU A 167 14.60 -14.63 -4.13
CA GLU A 167 14.41 -15.11 -2.77
C GLU A 167 13.85 -13.99 -1.90
N THR A 168 12.80 -14.32 -1.13
CA THR A 168 12.21 -13.42 -0.15
C THR A 168 11.69 -14.20 1.05
N SER A 169 11.66 -13.57 2.22
CA SER A 169 11.02 -14.17 3.40
C SER A 169 9.50 -14.06 3.33
N GLU A 170 8.84 -15.19 3.06
CA GLU A 170 7.38 -15.32 3.02
C GLU A 170 6.75 -15.01 4.37
N THR A 171 7.41 -15.41 5.46
CA THR A 171 6.94 -15.17 6.83
C THR A 171 6.91 -13.69 7.15
N LEU A 172 7.96 -12.93 6.78
CA LEU A 172 8.02 -11.49 7.05
C LEU A 172 7.04 -10.71 6.17
N LEU A 173 6.93 -11.09 4.90
CA LEU A 173 5.97 -10.47 3.98
C LEU A 173 4.52 -10.74 4.41
N GLY A 174 4.21 -11.99 4.75
CA GLY A 174 2.90 -12.38 5.27
C GLY A 174 2.57 -11.68 6.60
N ALA A 175 3.57 -11.55 7.49
CA ALA A 175 3.41 -10.79 8.73
C ALA A 175 3.07 -9.31 8.48
N ALA A 176 3.68 -8.66 7.48
CA ALA A 176 3.35 -7.29 7.10
C ALA A 176 1.87 -7.15 6.70
N PHE A 177 1.37 -8.06 5.84
CA PHE A 177 -0.03 -8.03 5.41
C PHE A 177 -1.01 -8.39 6.54
N ILE A 178 -0.64 -9.30 7.44
CA ILE A 178 -1.45 -9.63 8.61
C ILE A 178 -1.56 -8.41 9.54
N VAL A 179 -0.46 -7.70 9.80
CA VAL A 179 -0.47 -6.47 10.60
C VAL A 179 -1.37 -5.41 9.95
N LEU A 180 -1.24 -5.21 8.63
CA LEU A 180 -2.09 -4.30 7.87
C LEU A 180 -3.58 -4.69 7.98
N PHE A 181 -3.90 -5.97 7.82
CA PHE A 181 -5.27 -6.48 7.91
C PHE A 181 -5.88 -6.26 9.30
N ILE A 182 -5.14 -6.60 10.37
CA ILE A 182 -5.60 -6.44 11.75
C ILE A 182 -5.89 -4.96 12.04
N THR A 183 -4.97 -4.06 11.67
CA THR A 183 -5.17 -2.62 11.87
C THR A 183 -6.38 -2.10 11.10
N ALA A 184 -6.53 -2.47 9.82
CA ALA A 184 -7.68 -2.08 9.01
C ALA A 184 -9.02 -2.55 9.62
N VAL A 185 -9.07 -3.77 10.15
CA VAL A 185 -10.28 -4.30 10.82
C VAL A 185 -10.56 -3.57 12.12
N ILE A 186 -9.54 -3.29 12.95
CA ILE A 186 -9.70 -2.53 14.20
C ILE A 186 -10.25 -1.14 13.89
N GLU A 187 -9.68 -0.42 12.94
CA GLU A 187 -10.13 0.92 12.55
C GLU A 187 -11.56 0.91 12.01
N MET A 188 -11.89 -0.08 11.18
CA MET A 188 -13.25 -0.28 10.68
C MET A 188 -14.23 -0.51 11.82
N ILE A 189 -13.91 -1.37 12.80
CA ILE A 189 -14.77 -1.63 13.97
C ILE A 189 -14.95 -0.35 14.80
N VAL A 190 -13.89 0.41 15.04
CA VAL A 190 -13.94 1.67 15.79
C VAL A 190 -14.82 2.68 15.05
N MET A 191 -14.66 2.80 13.73
CA MET A 191 -15.50 3.67 12.92
C MET A 191 -16.96 3.25 12.96
N LEU A 192 -17.27 1.96 12.81
CA LEU A 192 -18.64 1.43 12.91
C LEU A 192 -19.25 1.62 14.30
N TYR A 193 -18.46 1.47 15.35
CA TYR A 193 -18.91 1.71 16.72
C TYR A 193 -19.25 3.18 16.95
N LEU A 194 -18.35 4.09 16.58
CA LEU A 194 -18.59 5.53 16.66
C LEU A 194 -19.78 5.92 15.79
N ALA A 195 -19.91 5.28 14.63
CA ALA A 195 -21.00 5.49 13.72
C ALA A 195 -22.35 5.15 14.34
N TYR A 196 -22.46 3.94 14.87
CA TYR A 196 -23.66 3.46 15.54
C TYR A 196 -24.03 4.34 16.74
N ARG A 197 -23.04 4.74 17.56
CA ARG A 197 -23.27 5.58 18.73
C ARG A 197 -23.82 6.95 18.35
N LYS A 198 -23.36 7.54 17.25
CA LYS A 198 -23.71 8.91 16.82
C LYS A 198 -24.92 8.97 15.89
N HIS A 199 -25.32 7.83 15.31
CA HIS A 199 -26.53 7.71 14.49
C HIS A 199 -27.81 8.10 15.26
N LYS A 200 -27.82 8.01 16.58
CA LYS A 200 -28.98 8.41 17.39
C LYS A 200 -29.21 9.92 17.45
N ASP A 201 -28.18 10.73 17.18
CA ASP A 201 -28.22 12.18 17.40
C ASP A 201 -28.24 13.02 16.11
N LEU A 202 -28.00 12.44 14.93
CA LEU A 202 -27.79 13.19 13.68
C LEU A 202 -28.45 12.51 12.47
N ASP A 203 -29.65 12.96 12.11
CA ASP A 203 -30.44 12.51 10.94
C ASP A 203 -30.05 13.29 9.65
N THR A 204 -28.75 13.54 9.44
CA THR A 204 -28.27 14.46 8.37
C THR A 204 -27.63 13.73 7.21
N SER A 205 -27.85 14.19 5.96
CA SER A 205 -27.34 13.55 4.72
C SER A 205 -25.81 13.35 4.69
N LEU A 206 -25.04 14.20 5.38
CA LEU A 206 -23.59 14.09 5.60
C LEU A 206 -23.20 12.79 6.30
N TRP A 207 -24.07 12.26 7.17
CA TRP A 207 -23.92 10.97 7.86
C TRP A 207 -23.85 9.82 6.85
N LYS A 208 -24.81 9.77 5.91
CA LYS A 208 -24.91 8.70 4.90
C LYS A 208 -23.74 8.72 3.92
N VAL A 209 -23.31 9.90 3.48
CA VAL A 209 -22.20 10.03 2.53
C VAL A 209 -20.87 9.61 3.17
N CYS A 210 -20.55 10.11 4.37
CA CYS A 210 -19.24 9.85 4.97
C CYS A 210 -19.10 8.41 5.53
N CYS A 211 -20.17 7.81 6.05
CA CYS A 211 -20.15 6.40 6.46
C CYS A 211 -20.03 5.48 5.25
N LYS A 212 -20.75 5.76 4.16
CA LYS A 212 -20.68 4.97 2.92
C LYS A 212 -19.28 5.03 2.31
N ASP A 213 -18.70 6.22 2.20
CA ASP A 213 -17.39 6.40 1.55
C ASP A 213 -16.23 5.92 2.44
N GLY A 214 -16.33 6.12 3.76
CA GLY A 214 -15.34 5.62 4.72
C GLY A 214 -15.31 4.10 4.82
N ILE A 215 -16.47 3.45 4.97
CA ILE A 215 -16.57 1.99 5.13
C ILE A 215 -16.13 1.27 3.86
N LEU A 216 -16.51 1.77 2.68
CA LEU A 216 -16.09 1.17 1.40
C LEU A 216 -14.57 1.10 1.27
N TYR A 217 -13.87 2.13 1.74
CA TYR A 217 -12.41 2.14 1.76
C TYR A 217 -11.83 1.03 2.66
N PHE A 218 -12.31 0.89 3.90
CA PHE A 218 -11.84 -0.18 4.81
C PHE A 218 -12.15 -1.57 4.28
N VAL A 219 -13.32 -1.75 3.67
CA VAL A 219 -13.70 -3.03 3.06
C VAL A 219 -12.77 -3.35 1.89
N ALA A 220 -12.49 -2.39 1.01
CA ALA A 220 -11.54 -2.57 -0.09
C ALA A 220 -10.14 -2.91 0.43
N LEU A 221 -9.66 -2.20 1.47
CA LEU A 221 -8.37 -2.46 2.10
C LEU A 221 -8.30 -3.85 2.72
N ALA A 222 -9.35 -4.28 3.43
CA ALA A 222 -9.43 -5.61 4.03
C ALA A 222 -9.45 -6.73 2.97
N ILE A 223 -10.17 -6.53 1.85
CA ILE A 223 -10.18 -7.47 0.72
C ILE A 223 -8.77 -7.56 0.12
N LEU A 224 -8.14 -6.43 -0.18
CA LEU A 224 -6.79 -6.40 -0.75
C LEU A 224 -5.75 -7.03 0.17
N ALA A 225 -5.81 -6.77 1.48
CA ALA A 225 -4.93 -7.39 2.45
C ALA A 225 -5.18 -8.90 2.56
N THR A 226 -6.44 -9.35 2.53
CA THR A 226 -6.79 -10.79 2.52
C THR A 226 -6.26 -11.49 1.27
N LEU A 227 -6.45 -10.90 0.10
CA LEU A 227 -5.92 -11.43 -1.16
C LEU A 227 -4.40 -11.53 -1.11
N ASN A 228 -3.71 -10.51 -0.57
CA ASN A 228 -2.26 -10.53 -0.37
C ASN A 228 -1.79 -11.63 0.57
N ILE A 229 -2.50 -11.88 1.69
CA ILE A 229 -2.20 -12.97 2.61
C ILE A 229 -2.36 -14.32 1.90
N ILE A 230 -3.49 -14.53 1.20
CA ILE A 230 -3.76 -15.77 0.46
C ILE A 230 -2.69 -16.01 -0.60
N VAL A 231 -2.32 -14.98 -1.37
CA VAL A 231 -1.30 -15.09 -2.41
C VAL A 231 0.09 -15.35 -1.80
N THR A 232 0.43 -14.70 -0.69
CA THR A 232 1.75 -14.88 -0.05
C THR A 232 1.94 -16.30 0.48
N PHE A 233 0.92 -16.89 1.14
CA PHE A 233 1.01 -18.22 1.73
C PHE A 233 0.59 -19.35 0.80
N GLY A 234 -0.29 -19.08 -0.16
CA GLY A 234 -0.91 -20.09 -1.03
C GLY A 234 -0.32 -20.19 -2.43
N ALA A 235 0.30 -19.11 -2.96
CA ALA A 235 0.88 -19.16 -4.30
C ALA A 235 2.28 -19.80 -4.27
N SER A 236 2.71 -20.39 -5.38
CA SER A 236 4.08 -20.88 -5.58
C SER A 236 4.87 -19.92 -6.48
N GLY A 237 6.19 -19.80 -6.24
CA GLY A 237 7.09 -19.01 -7.08
C GLY A 237 6.80 -17.50 -7.09
N GLY A 238 6.94 -16.87 -8.26
CA GLY A 238 6.83 -15.42 -8.44
C GLY A 238 5.43 -14.83 -8.23
N TRP A 239 4.39 -15.67 -8.20
CA TRP A 239 2.99 -15.21 -8.04
C TRP A 239 2.77 -14.51 -6.70
N LYS A 240 3.65 -14.76 -5.72
CA LYS A 240 3.68 -14.10 -4.41
C LYS A 240 3.80 -12.57 -4.49
N PHE A 241 4.31 -12.04 -5.61
CA PHE A 241 4.56 -10.60 -5.79
C PHE A 241 3.47 -9.85 -6.54
N LEU A 242 2.40 -10.51 -6.98
CA LEU A 242 1.42 -9.90 -7.88
C LEU A 242 0.75 -8.64 -7.28
N PHE A 243 0.65 -8.56 -5.96
CA PHE A 243 0.00 -7.48 -5.21
C PHE A 243 0.89 -6.79 -4.16
N VAL A 244 2.21 -7.00 -4.21
CA VAL A 244 3.15 -6.53 -3.17
C VAL A 244 3.46 -5.02 -3.22
N GLN A 245 2.82 -4.26 -4.12
CA GLN A 245 2.96 -2.80 -4.21
C GLN A 245 1.61 -2.11 -4.38
#